data_AF-A0A6N7PC74-F1
#
_entry.id   AF-A0A6N7PC74-F1
#
_cell.length_a   1.000
_cell.length_b   1.000
_cell.length_c   1.000
_cell.angle_alpha   90.00
_cell.angle_beta   90.00
_cell.angle_gamma   90.00
#
_symmetry.space_group_name_H-M   'P 1'
#
loop_
_entity.id
_entity.type
_entity.pdbx_description
1 polymer ?
#
loop_
_entity_poly.entity_id
_entity_poly.type
_entity_poly.pdbx_seq_one_letter_code
_entity_poly.pdbx_strand_id
1 'polypeptide(L)'
;MEILTIKRTTRDLPMMILIVIIFLFPGVYMMYLNGPTSVTFIFAALFNLLILGIAAYGFVAIFKKHAFFVLSKDGLVSRYKNERRFYNWEDIRSYRIEAEMEQYYSEEMNSHQSRKYNSIVLTLQDDSSIRISIDKLSKELAEIIKLLGLYKGA
;
A
#
# COMPACT_ATOMS: atom_id res chain seq x y z
N MET A 1 21.89 4.46 -16.75
CA MET A 1 21.20 4.06 -15.50
C MET A 1 19.83 4.70 -15.53
N GLU A 2 18.80 3.88 -15.67
CA GLU A 2 17.42 4.30 -15.89
C GLU A 2 16.74 4.68 -14.57
N ILE A 3 15.58 5.33 -14.62
CA ILE A 3 14.81 5.69 -13.42
C ILE A 3 14.05 4.43 -12.95
N LEU A 4 14.31 3.97 -11.73
CA LEU A 4 13.61 2.81 -11.17
C LEU A 4 12.51 3.25 -10.20
N THR A 5 11.26 2.96 -10.57
CA THR A 5 10.09 3.21 -9.71
C THR A 5 9.70 1.93 -8.96
N ILE A 6 9.84 1.93 -7.63
CA ILE A 6 9.36 0.86 -6.75
C ILE A 6 7.98 1.27 -6.22
N LYS A 7 6.95 0.54 -6.64
CA LYS A 7 5.55 0.77 -6.24
C LYS A 7 5.18 -0.12 -5.06
N ARG A 8 4.10 0.21 -4.34
CA ARG A 8 3.50 -0.69 -3.34
C ARG A 8 3.00 -1.97 -4.02
N THR A 9 3.28 -3.14 -3.44
CA THR A 9 2.75 -4.43 -3.86
C THR A 9 1.22 -4.43 -3.73
N THR A 10 0.55 -4.86 -4.79
CA THR A 10 -0.91 -4.99 -4.87
C THR A 10 -1.35 -6.40 -4.47
N ARG A 11 -0.60 -7.08 -3.61
CA ARG A 11 -0.87 -8.49 -3.23
C ARG A 11 -2.26 -8.68 -2.62
N ASP A 12 -2.78 -7.66 -1.95
CA ASP A 12 -4.13 -7.66 -1.33
C ASP A 12 -5.25 -7.39 -2.37
N LEU A 13 -4.90 -6.88 -3.56
CA LEU A 13 -5.84 -6.42 -4.58
C LEU A 13 -6.62 -7.57 -5.26
N PRO A 14 -5.99 -8.70 -5.66
CA PRO A 14 -6.72 -9.87 -6.16
C PRO A 14 -7.74 -10.39 -5.14
N MET A 15 -7.36 -10.43 -3.85
CA MET A 15 -8.23 -10.91 -2.78
C MET A 15 -9.42 -9.96 -2.56
N MET A 16 -9.20 -8.64 -2.59
CA MET A 16 -10.30 -7.67 -2.55
C MET A 16 -11.26 -7.81 -3.74
N ILE A 17 -10.73 -7.96 -4.96
CA ILE A 17 -11.57 -8.16 -6.15
C ILE A 17 -12.41 -9.43 -6.00
N LEU A 18 -11.81 -10.53 -5.54
CA LEU A 18 -12.51 -11.79 -5.31
C LEU A 18 -13.65 -11.63 -4.29
N ILE A 19 -13.39 -10.96 -3.16
CA ILE A 19 -14.40 -10.67 -2.14
C ILE A 19 -15.56 -9.89 -2.76
N VAL A 20 -15.28 -8.80 -3.48
CA VAL A 20 -16.32 -7.97 -4.12
C VAL A 20 -17.18 -8.80 -5.06
N ILE A 21 -16.58 -9.65 -5.91
CA ILE A 21 -17.31 -10.51 -6.84
C ILE A 21 -18.22 -11.48 -6.08
N ILE A 22 -17.72 -12.13 -5.03
CA ILE A 22 -18.50 -13.08 -4.22
C ILE A 22 -19.71 -12.39 -3.59
N PHE A 23 -19.52 -11.18 -3.07
CA PHE A 23 -20.59 -10.44 -2.40
C PHE A 23 -21.62 -9.84 -3.37
N LEU A 24 -21.23 -9.51 -4.60
CA LEU A 24 -22.18 -9.04 -5.63
C LEU A 24 -23.09 -10.16 -6.16
N PHE A 25 -22.62 -11.40 -6.15
CA PHE A 25 -23.32 -12.53 -6.77
C PHE A 25 -24.75 -12.74 -6.25
N PRO A 26 -25.02 -12.78 -4.93
CA PRO A 26 -26.39 -12.93 -4.41
C PRO A 26 -27.32 -11.78 -4.83
N GLY A 27 -26.83 -10.54 -4.84
CA GLY A 27 -27.63 -9.39 -5.25
C GLY A 27 -28.00 -9.45 -6.73
N VAL A 28 -27.02 -9.75 -7.59
CA VAL A 28 -27.26 -9.94 -9.04
C VAL A 28 -28.22 -11.10 -9.30
N TYR A 29 -28.06 -12.22 -8.59
CA TYR A 29 -28.94 -13.38 -8.72
C TYR A 29 -30.38 -13.05 -8.34
N MET A 30 -30.59 -12.34 -7.22
CA MET A 30 -31.92 -11.90 -6.80
C MET A 30 -32.55 -10.90 -7.78
N MET A 31 -31.75 -10.01 -8.37
CA MET A 31 -32.22 -9.10 -9.42
C MET A 31 -32.59 -9.82 -10.72
N TYR A 32 -31.91 -10.93 -11.06
CA TYR A 32 -32.25 -11.74 -12.23
C TYR A 32 -33.57 -12.49 -12.06
N LEU A 33 -33.85 -13.02 -10.85
CA LEU A 33 -35.07 -13.76 -10.56
C LEU A 33 -36.31 -12.89 -10.38
N ASN A 34 -36.15 -11.61 -10.07
CA ASN A 34 -37.24 -10.72 -9.71
C ASN A 34 -37.38 -9.59 -10.73
N GLY A 35 -38.62 -9.24 -11.06
CA GLY A 35 -38.88 -8.09 -11.93
C GLY A 35 -38.41 -6.76 -11.31
N PRO A 36 -38.11 -5.73 -12.11
CA PRO A 36 -37.58 -4.45 -11.63
C PRO A 36 -38.47 -3.72 -10.62
N THR A 37 -39.77 -3.97 -10.66
CA THR A 37 -40.78 -3.38 -9.75
C THR A 37 -40.93 -4.15 -8.44
N SER A 38 -40.28 -5.32 -8.30
CA SER A 38 -40.32 -6.11 -7.08
C SER A 38 -39.54 -5.43 -5.97
N VAL A 39 -40.10 -5.45 -4.76
CA VAL A 39 -39.41 -4.98 -3.54
C VAL A 39 -38.07 -5.71 -3.36
N THR A 40 -38.02 -7.00 -3.67
CA THR A 40 -36.80 -7.82 -3.60
C THR A 40 -35.71 -7.32 -4.55
N PHE A 41 -36.09 -6.88 -5.77
CA PHE A 41 -35.15 -6.31 -6.73
C PHE A 41 -34.54 -5.01 -6.20
N ILE A 42 -35.38 -4.12 -5.64
CA ILE A 42 -34.93 -2.83 -5.09
C ILE A 42 -33.93 -3.05 -3.95
N PHE A 43 -34.22 -3.95 -3.02
CA PHE A 43 -33.29 -4.26 -1.92
C PHE A 43 -31.97 -4.87 -2.42
N ALA A 44 -32.03 -5.78 -3.41
CA ALA A 44 -30.84 -6.38 -4.01
C ALA A 44 -29.98 -5.35 -4.76
N ALA A 45 -30.61 -4.40 -5.46
CA ALA A 45 -29.92 -3.30 -6.12
C ALA A 45 -29.23 -2.36 -5.11
N LEU A 46 -29.90 -2.01 -4.01
CA LEU A 46 -29.32 -1.20 -2.93
C LEU A 46 -28.14 -1.90 -2.25
N PHE A 47 -28.27 -3.21 -2.01
CA PHE A 47 -27.19 -4.01 -1.45
C PHE A 47 -25.95 -4.04 -2.36
N ASN A 48 -26.14 -4.25 -3.67
CA ASN A 48 -25.05 -4.20 -4.63
C ASN A 48 -24.39 -2.82 -4.71
N LEU A 49 -25.19 -1.75 -4.66
CA LEU A 49 -24.67 -0.37 -4.59
C LEU A 49 -23.82 -0.15 -3.34
N LEU A 50 -24.24 -0.67 -2.19
CA LEU A 50 -23.49 -0.60 -0.96
C LEU A 50 -22.13 -1.32 -1.08
N ILE A 51 -22.12 -2.54 -1.62
CA ILE A 51 -20.88 -3.31 -1.84
C ILE A 51 -19.93 -2.56 -2.77
N LEU A 52 -20.44 -2.01 -3.88
CA LEU A 52 -19.64 -1.22 -4.81
C LEU A 52 -19.07 0.04 -4.14
N GLY A 53 -19.86 0.71 -3.29
CA GLY A 53 -19.41 1.86 -2.51
C GLY A 53 -18.26 1.51 -1.56
N ILE A 54 -18.38 0.40 -0.81
CA ILE A 54 -17.33 -0.10 0.09
C ILE A 54 -16.08 -0.49 -0.71
N ALA A 55 -16.25 -1.18 -1.84
CA ALA A 55 -15.16 -1.56 -2.73
C ALA A 55 -14.42 -0.31 -3.22
N ALA A 56 -15.14 0.66 -3.79
CA ALA A 56 -14.57 1.91 -4.28
C ALA A 56 -13.81 2.68 -3.18
N TYR A 57 -14.38 2.76 -1.98
CA TYR A 57 -13.70 3.36 -0.83
C TYR A 57 -12.41 2.62 -0.47
N GLY A 58 -12.45 1.28 -0.41
CA GLY A 58 -11.27 0.46 -0.13
C GLY A 58 -10.19 0.61 -1.20
N PHE A 59 -10.58 0.63 -2.48
CA PHE A 59 -9.68 0.93 -3.60
C PHE A 59 -9.04 2.30 -3.42
N VAL A 60 -9.82 3.36 -3.20
CA VAL A 60 -9.30 4.71 -2.99
C VAL A 60 -8.38 4.78 -1.76
N ALA A 61 -8.71 4.11 -0.66
CA ALA A 61 -7.90 4.10 0.56
C ALA A 61 -6.56 3.38 0.36
N ILE A 62 -6.55 2.30 -0.43
CA ILE A 62 -5.32 1.60 -0.83
C ILE A 62 -4.50 2.52 -1.73
N PHE A 63 -5.12 3.07 -2.79
CA PHE A 63 -4.43 3.83 -3.83
C PHE A 63 -3.94 5.22 -3.39
N LYS A 64 -4.73 5.99 -2.62
CA LYS A 64 -4.34 7.34 -2.13
C LYS A 64 -3.21 7.31 -1.10
N LYS A 65 -3.00 6.20 -0.39
CA LYS A 65 -1.98 6.08 0.66
C LYS A 65 -0.68 5.43 0.19
N HIS A 66 -0.48 5.25 -1.12
CA HIS A 66 0.73 4.59 -1.62
C HIS A 66 1.95 5.51 -1.56
N ALA A 67 2.88 5.14 -0.68
CA ALA A 67 4.26 5.53 -0.84
C ALA A 67 4.84 4.85 -2.07
N PHE A 68 5.41 5.64 -2.96
CA PHE A 68 6.24 5.13 -4.06
C PHE A 68 7.62 5.75 -3.93
N PHE A 69 8.62 4.91 -4.17
CA PHE A 69 10.01 5.29 -4.18
C PHE A 69 10.47 5.35 -5.62
N VAL A 70 11.02 6.48 -6.03
CA VAL A 70 11.72 6.59 -7.30
C VAL A 70 13.19 6.76 -7.00
N LEU A 71 13.98 5.76 -7.39
CA LEU A 71 15.42 5.85 -7.40
C LEU A 71 15.84 6.43 -8.75
N SER A 72 16.50 7.58 -8.71
CA SER A 72 17.10 8.23 -9.87
C SER A 72 18.61 8.34 -9.67
N LYS A 73 19.34 8.61 -10.75
CA LYS A 73 20.79 8.86 -10.68
C LYS A 73 21.14 10.00 -9.74
N ASP A 74 20.28 11.01 -9.66
CA ASP A 74 20.59 12.25 -8.94
C ASP A 74 20.15 12.18 -7.48
N GLY A 75 19.16 11.33 -7.18
CA GLY A 75 18.64 11.20 -5.82
C GLY A 75 17.45 10.26 -5.66
N LEU A 76 16.90 10.27 -4.45
CA LEU A 76 15.74 9.50 -4.03
C LEU A 76 14.51 10.40 -3.93
N VAL A 77 13.47 10.10 -4.73
CA VAL A 77 12.15 10.70 -4.55
C VAL A 77 11.32 9.78 -3.66
N SER A 78 10.88 10.31 -2.53
CA SER A 78 9.86 9.68 -1.69
C SER A 78 8.56 10.48 -1.83
N ARG A 79 7.48 9.81 -2.24
CA ARG A 79 6.13 10.38 -2.04
C ARG A 79 5.51 9.73 -0.82
N TYR A 80 5.21 10.49 0.22
CA TYR A 80 4.44 10.01 1.38
C TYR A 80 3.26 10.95 1.61
N LYS A 81 2.03 10.41 1.68
CA LYS A 81 0.80 11.19 1.91
C LYS A 81 0.70 12.49 1.07
N ASN A 82 0.87 12.38 -0.25
CA ASN A 82 0.85 13.49 -1.24
C ASN A 82 2.02 14.49 -1.20
N GLU A 83 2.95 14.43 -0.25
CA GLU A 83 4.17 15.23 -0.32
C GLU A 83 5.23 14.51 -1.14
N ARG A 84 5.71 15.16 -2.21
CA ARG A 84 6.86 14.69 -2.99
C ARG A 84 8.11 15.34 -2.43
N ARG A 85 8.94 14.56 -1.73
CA ARG A 85 10.24 15.01 -1.25
C ARG A 85 11.33 14.36 -2.10
N PHE A 86 12.28 15.17 -2.54
CA PHE A 86 13.44 14.74 -3.31
C PHE A 86 14.68 14.95 -2.46
N TYR A 87 15.53 13.94 -2.40
CA TYR A 87 16.77 13.95 -1.63
C TYR A 87 17.91 13.59 -2.56
N ASN A 88 18.90 14.48 -2.73
CA ASN A 88 20.08 14.14 -3.53
C ASN A 88 20.92 13.10 -2.80
N TRP A 89 21.68 12.30 -3.56
CA TRP A 89 22.59 11.32 -2.95
C TRP A 89 23.70 11.97 -2.12
N GLU A 90 24.18 13.15 -2.54
CA GLU A 90 25.19 13.94 -1.83
C GLU A 90 24.73 14.38 -0.43
N ASP A 91 23.43 14.64 -0.29
CA ASP A 91 22.81 15.06 0.98
C ASP A 91 22.62 13.88 1.96
N ILE A 92 22.72 12.63 1.46
CA ILE A 92 22.47 11.42 2.24
C ILE A 92 23.80 10.85 2.77
N ARG A 93 24.10 11.12 4.05
CA ARG A 93 25.30 10.62 4.74
C ARG A 93 25.32 9.09 4.83
N SER A 94 24.24 8.47 5.29
CA SER A 94 24.15 7.01 5.42
C SER A 94 22.71 6.52 5.34
N TYR A 95 22.53 5.21 5.14
CA TYR A 95 21.23 4.57 5.21
C TYR A 95 21.33 3.32 6.08
N ARG A 96 20.27 3.02 6.83
CA ARG A 96 20.12 1.78 7.59
C ARG A 96 18.70 1.24 7.46
N ILE A 97 18.52 -0.05 7.71
CA ILE A 97 17.20 -0.66 7.77
C ILE A 97 16.87 -0.94 9.22
N GLU A 98 15.69 -0.50 9.62
CA GLU A 98 15.11 -0.80 10.91
C GLU A 98 13.90 -1.72 10.72
N ALA A 99 13.87 -2.81 11.48
CA ALA A 99 12.71 -3.65 11.61
C ALA A 99 12.11 -3.42 13.00
N GLU A 100 10.96 -2.78 13.06
CA GLU A 100 10.20 -2.60 14.30
C GLU A 100 9.17 -3.72 14.42
N MET A 101 9.11 -4.38 15.58
CA MET A 101 8.00 -5.26 15.92
C MET A 101 7.04 -4.50 16.83
N GLU A 102 5.85 -4.21 16.31
CA GLU A 102 4.75 -3.71 17.12
C GLU A 102 3.96 -4.91 17.62
N GLN A 103 3.87 -5.06 18.94
CA GLN A 103 2.96 -6.01 19.56
C GLN A 103 1.70 -5.24 19.98
N TYR A 104 0.54 -5.68 19.50
CA TYR A 104 -0.73 -5.11 19.90
C TYR A 104 -1.73 -6.21 20.20
N TYR A 105 -2.61 -5.95 21.15
CA TYR A 105 -3.72 -6.85 21.44
C TYR A 105 -4.86 -6.54 20.48
N SER A 106 -5.29 -7.53 19.69
CA SER A 106 -6.45 -7.39 18.81
C SER A 106 -7.68 -7.90 19.53
N GLU A 107 -8.61 -7.01 19.88
CA GLU A 107 -9.89 -7.39 20.49
C GLU A 107 -10.74 -8.23 19.52
N GLU A 108 -10.67 -7.97 18.20
CA GLU A 108 -11.41 -8.73 17.18
C GLU A 108 -10.97 -10.19 17.08
N MET A 109 -9.68 -10.48 17.26
CA MET A 109 -9.12 -11.85 17.23
C MET A 109 -8.82 -12.39 18.63
N ASN A 110 -9.20 -11.66 19.68
CA ASN A 110 -8.99 -11.99 21.09
C ASN A 110 -7.56 -12.53 21.39
N SER A 111 -6.55 -11.95 20.74
CA SER A 111 -5.18 -12.48 20.75
C SER A 111 -4.12 -11.38 20.55
N HIS A 112 -2.92 -11.63 21.08
CA HIS A 112 -1.75 -10.80 20.82
C HIS A 112 -1.25 -11.00 19.40
N GLN A 113 -1.22 -9.91 18.64
CA GLN A 113 -0.67 -9.89 17.29
C GLN A 113 0.68 -9.19 17.30
N SER A 114 1.61 -9.74 16.52
CA SER A 114 2.86 -9.05 16.21
C SER A 114 2.82 -8.60 14.75
N ARG A 115 3.15 -7.33 14.53
CA ARG A 115 3.29 -6.77 13.20
C ARG A 115 4.70 -6.25 13.04
N LYS A 116 5.42 -6.87 12.10
CA LYS A 116 6.76 -6.44 11.71
C LYS A 116 6.63 -5.33 10.67
N TYR A 117 7.21 -4.17 10.97
CA TYR A 117 7.36 -3.06 10.04
C TYR A 117 8.82 -2.92 9.67
N ASN A 118 9.11 -2.82 8.38
CA ASN A 118 10.43 -2.53 7.88
C ASN A 118 10.45 -1.11 7.34
N SER A 119 11.45 -0.34 7.74
CA SER A 119 11.68 1.02 7.28
C SER A 119 13.12 1.20 6.88
N ILE A 120 13.35 2.02 5.84
CA ILE A 120 14.66 2.58 5.57
C ILE A 120 14.76 3.88 6.36
N VAL A 121 15.81 4.02 7.15
CA VAL A 121 16.18 5.28 7.77
C VAL A 121 17.36 5.86 6.99
N LEU A 122 17.15 7.04 6.41
CA LEU A 122 18.18 7.85 5.76
C LEU A 122 18.67 8.87 6.78
N THR A 123 19.97 8.91 7.03
CA THR A 123 20.62 9.98 7.79
C THR A 123 21.17 10.99 6.80
N LEU A 124 20.71 12.24 6.92
CA LEU A 124 21.17 13.36 6.10
C LEU A 124 22.47 13.96 6.67
N GLN A 125 23.12 14.83 5.88
CA GLN A 125 24.35 15.51 6.31
C GLN A 125 24.15 16.46 7.50
N ASP A 126 22.94 16.98 7.70
CA ASP A 126 22.55 17.83 8.83
C ASP A 126 22.20 17.04 10.11
N ASP A 127 22.57 15.75 10.16
CA ASP A 127 22.21 14.77 11.21
C ASP A 127 20.69 14.56 11.40
N SER A 128 19.85 15.15 10.55
CA SER A 128 18.43 14.82 10.52
C SER A 128 18.21 13.42 9.96
N SER A 129 17.12 12.77 10.37
CA SER A 129 16.79 11.42 9.94
C SER A 129 15.42 11.35 9.31
N ILE A 130 15.33 10.64 8.20
CA ILE A 130 14.10 10.41 7.46
C ILE A 130 13.81 8.92 7.47
N ARG A 131 12.69 8.56 8.08
CA ARG A 131 12.19 7.19 8.07
C ARG A 131 11.19 7.04 6.93
N ILE A 132 11.44 6.07 6.06
CA ILE A 132 10.55 5.73 4.96
C ILE A 132 10.15 4.27 5.09
N SER A 133 8.86 4.03 5.34
CA SER A 133 8.32 2.67 5.41
C SER A 133 8.43 2.00 4.04
N ILE A 134 9.06 0.82 4.04
CA ILE A 134 9.19 -0.04 2.86
C ILE A 134 8.21 -1.21 2.89
N ASP A 135 7.34 -1.22 3.90
CA ASP A 135 6.33 -2.26 4.03
C ASP A 135 5.38 -2.23 2.85
N LYS A 136 5.17 -3.42 2.30
CA LYS A 136 4.37 -3.63 1.11
C LYS A 136 4.97 -2.94 -0.13
N LEU A 137 6.27 -2.74 -0.28
CA LEU A 137 6.84 -2.45 -1.61
C LEU A 137 6.80 -3.69 -2.51
N SER A 138 6.80 -3.50 -3.83
CA SER A 138 6.75 -4.57 -4.83
C SER A 138 8.05 -5.37 -4.91
N LYS A 139 9.12 -4.86 -4.30
CA LYS A 139 10.44 -5.49 -4.26
C LYS A 139 10.76 -5.96 -2.85
N GLU A 140 11.48 -7.07 -2.77
CA GLU A 140 11.95 -7.60 -1.49
C GLU A 140 13.01 -6.69 -0.87
N LEU A 141 13.16 -6.78 0.46
CA LEU A 141 14.11 -6.00 1.24
C LEU A 141 15.54 -6.09 0.67
N ALA A 142 16.00 -7.30 0.35
CA ALA A 142 17.32 -7.54 -0.19
C ALA A 142 17.53 -6.86 -1.55
N GLU A 143 16.48 -6.81 -2.37
CA GLU A 143 16.52 -6.15 -3.67
C GLU A 143 16.56 -4.63 -3.51
N ILE A 144 15.81 -4.07 -2.55
CA ILE A 144 15.84 -2.64 -2.23
C ILE A 144 17.22 -2.21 -1.72
N ILE A 145 17.87 -3.01 -0.85
CA ILE A 145 19.24 -2.75 -0.38
C ILE A 145 20.21 -2.72 -1.55
N LYS A 146 20.14 -3.73 -2.41
CA LYS A 146 21.02 -3.84 -3.59
C LYS A 146 20.87 -2.63 -4.50
N LEU A 147 19.64 -2.18 -4.71
CA LEU A 147 19.36 -0.99 -5.51
C LEU A 147 19.88 0.29 -4.85
N LEU A 148 19.73 0.47 -3.53
CA LEU A 148 20.30 1.63 -2.84
C LEU A 148 21.84 1.66 -2.94
N GLY A 149 22.48 0.51 -2.77
CA GLY A 149 23.94 0.40 -2.91
C GLY A 149 24.41 0.74 -4.32
N LEU A 150 23.68 0.30 -5.35
CA LEU A 150 24.00 0.58 -6.75
C LEU A 150 23.83 2.07 -7.11
N TYR A 151 22.83 2.77 -6.57
CA TYR A 151 22.57 4.17 -6.93
C TYR A 151 23.36 5.19 -6.10
N LYS A 152 23.68 4.88 -4.83
CA LYS A 152 24.52 5.76 -4.01
C LYS A 152 26.02 5.55 -4.25
N GLY A 153 26.42 4.34 -4.60
CA GLY A 153 27.83 3.97 -4.82
C GLY A 153 28.32 4.09 -6.27
N ALA A 154 27.49 4.58 -7.18
CA ALA A 154 27.82 4.87 -8.59
C ALA A 154 27.99 6.37 -8.80
#